data_AF-A0A966M6F0-F1
#
_entry.id   AF-A0A966M6F0-F1
#
_cell.length_a   1.000
_cell.length_b   1.000
_cell.length_c   1.000
_cell.angle_alpha   90.00
_cell.angle_beta   90.00
_cell.angle_gamma   90.00
#
_symmetry.space_group_name_H-M   'P 1'
#
loop_
_entity.id
_entity.type
_entity.pdbx_description
1 polymer ?
#
loop_
_entity_poly.entity_id
_entity_poly.type
_entity_poly.pdbx_seq_one_letter_code
_entity_poly.pdbx_strand_id
1 'polypeptide(L)'
;MIPNQAMYGIGIVSKVRVKSWHRINLGKSAIGMPLLVPGEKRAQFIYVSDEPRSALVAELENGLSIITTHLSFVPGKNVTQLRKIIKWLPSIAGKHILTGDFNLPWGLAAKISGWRDLAPGATYPSWKPNIEFDYILSKDIDVDQVKPLIHKHNGLSDHRALSITIT
;
A
#
# COMPACT_ATOMS: atom_id res chain seq x y z
N MET A 1 -21.68 -4.93 6.52
CA MET A 1 -20.77 -4.34 7.54
C MET A 1 -19.57 -5.26 7.67
N ILE A 2 -18.35 -4.75 7.50
CA ILE A 2 -17.16 -5.50 7.93
C ILE A 2 -17.19 -5.54 9.47
N PRO A 3 -16.98 -6.68 10.13
CA PRO A 3 -16.93 -6.76 11.59
C PRO A 3 -15.91 -5.77 12.18
N ASN A 4 -16.18 -5.23 13.37
CA ASN A 4 -15.31 -4.30 14.10
C ASN A 4 -14.05 -5.02 14.65
N GLN A 5 -13.24 -5.57 13.75
CA GLN A 5 -11.93 -6.12 14.04
C GLN A 5 -10.87 -5.12 13.60
N ALA A 6 -9.78 -5.02 14.36
CA ALA A 6 -8.68 -4.10 14.06
C ALA A 6 -8.26 -4.21 12.59
N MET A 7 -8.35 -3.10 11.86
CA MET A 7 -7.94 -3.00 10.46
C MET A 7 -6.44 -2.69 10.31
N TYR A 8 -5.68 -2.85 11.39
CA TYR A 8 -4.22 -2.70 11.42
C TYR A 8 -3.71 -1.41 10.74
N GLY A 9 -4.41 -0.29 10.98
CA GLY A 9 -3.99 1.04 10.53
C GLY A 9 -4.34 1.41 9.08
N ILE A 10 -5.19 0.65 8.38
CA ILE A 10 -5.64 1.00 7.02
C ILE A 10 -7.10 1.46 7.00
N GLY A 11 -7.43 2.34 6.06
CA GLY A 11 -8.81 2.81 5.85
C GLY A 11 -9.01 3.40 4.46
N ILE A 12 -10.26 3.42 4.00
CA ILE A 12 -10.68 4.07 2.75
C ILE A 12 -11.80 5.05 3.08
N VAL A 13 -11.68 6.27 2.57
CA VAL A 13 -12.76 7.26 2.56
C VAL A 13 -13.09 7.57 1.10
N SER A 14 -14.37 7.56 0.76
CA SER A 14 -14.81 7.74 -0.62
C SER A 14 -15.97 8.72 -0.72
N LYS A 15 -15.90 9.62 -1.70
CA LYS A 15 -17.04 10.44 -2.15
C LYS A 15 -17.96 9.66 -3.08
N VAL A 16 -17.44 8.64 -3.78
CA VAL A 16 -18.23 7.72 -4.61
C VAL A 16 -18.84 6.66 -3.69
N ARG A 17 -20.12 6.37 -3.87
CA ARG A 17 -20.82 5.37 -3.08
C ARG A 17 -20.15 3.99 -3.22
N VAL A 18 -19.97 3.33 -2.08
CA VAL A 18 -19.39 1.99 -1.98
C VAL A 18 -20.53 0.98 -2.01
N LYS A 19 -20.53 0.08 -3.00
CA LYS A 19 -21.52 -1.00 -3.14
C LYS A 19 -21.29 -2.11 -2.13
N SER A 20 -20.03 -2.47 -1.95
CA SER A 20 -19.61 -3.60 -1.13
C SER A 20 -18.20 -3.39 -0.60
N TRP A 21 -17.98 -3.97 0.57
CA TRP A 21 -16.72 -3.91 1.29
C TRP A 21 -16.20 -5.33 1.50
N HIS A 22 -14.91 -5.55 1.25
CA HIS A 22 -14.25 -6.84 1.51
C HIS A 22 -12.96 -6.65 2.28
N ARG A 23 -12.54 -7.72 2.93
CA ARG A 23 -11.28 -7.77 3.68
C ARG A 23 -10.52 -9.03 3.33
N ILE A 24 -9.22 -8.87 3.10
CA ILE A 24 -8.28 -9.98 2.94
C ILE A 24 -7.37 -10.01 4.16
N ASN A 25 -7.42 -11.08 4.94
CA ASN A 25 -6.50 -11.29 6.05
C ASN A 25 -5.15 -11.76 5.51
N LEU A 26 -4.08 -10.98 5.71
CA LEU A 26 -2.75 -11.27 5.18
C LEU A 26 -1.86 -11.96 6.23
N GLY A 27 -2.25 -11.88 7.51
CA GLY A 27 -1.48 -12.41 8.64
C GLY A 27 -0.19 -11.61 8.88
N LYS A 28 0.66 -12.12 9.77
CA LYS A 28 1.98 -11.53 10.09
C LYS A 28 3.13 -12.44 9.71
N SER A 29 4.34 -11.91 9.75
CA SER A 29 5.56 -12.70 9.91
C SER A 29 5.62 -13.34 11.31
N ALA A 30 6.23 -14.52 11.39
CA ALA A 30 6.54 -15.17 12.68
C ALA A 30 7.75 -14.52 13.38
N ILE A 31 8.57 -13.79 12.62
CA ILE A 31 9.74 -13.05 13.12
C ILE A 31 9.54 -11.55 12.89
N GLY A 32 10.19 -10.73 13.73
CA GLY A 32 10.34 -9.30 13.55
C GLY A 32 11.68 -8.95 12.90
N MET A 33 12.03 -7.67 12.85
CA MET A 33 13.33 -7.18 12.40
C MET A 33 13.78 -5.98 13.25
N PRO A 34 15.10 -5.74 13.37
CA PRO A 34 15.61 -4.50 13.94
C PRO A 34 15.33 -3.32 13.01
N LEU A 35 14.59 -2.31 13.50
CA LEU A 35 14.39 -1.04 12.80
C LEU A 35 15.28 0.04 13.39
N LEU A 36 15.87 0.85 12.52
CA LEU A 36 16.66 2.00 12.93
C LEU A 36 15.71 3.15 13.25
N VAL A 37 15.66 3.55 14.51
CA VAL A 37 14.92 4.73 14.95
C VAL A 37 15.88 5.89 15.27
N PRO A 38 15.50 7.14 14.99
CA PRO A 38 16.23 8.30 15.48
C PRO A 38 16.20 8.30 17.03
N GLY A 39 17.37 8.27 17.67
CA GLY A 39 17.50 8.46 19.12
C GLY A 39 18.14 9.80 19.44
N GLU A 40 17.95 10.32 20.66
CA GLU A 40 18.37 11.68 21.07
C GLU A 40 19.86 11.98 20.88
N LYS A 41 20.73 10.96 20.95
CA LYS A 41 22.19 11.11 20.77
C LYS A 41 22.76 10.31 19.60
N ARG A 42 22.12 9.19 19.23
CA ARG A 42 22.58 8.22 18.23
C ARG A 42 21.36 7.50 17.68
N ALA A 43 21.37 7.13 16.39
CA ALA A 43 20.36 6.22 15.86
C ALA A 43 20.47 4.85 16.58
N GLN A 44 19.33 4.26 16.93
CA GLN A 44 19.27 3.01 17.69
C GLN A 44 18.50 1.96 16.91
N PHE A 45 18.96 0.72 16.98
CA PHE A 45 18.19 -0.41 16.48
C PHE A 45 17.25 -0.91 17.57
N ILE A 46 15.95 -0.90 17.30
CA ILE A 46 14.93 -1.50 18.16
C ILE A 46 14.38 -2.72 17.42
N TYR A 47 14.32 -3.87 18.10
CA TYR A 47 13.64 -5.03 17.54
C TYR A 47 12.13 -4.80 17.52
N VAL A 48 11.53 -4.82 16.33
CA VAL A 48 10.11 -4.61 16.14
C VAL A 48 9.48 -5.91 15.65
N SER A 49 8.51 -6.41 16.41
CA SER A 49 7.68 -7.54 16.00
C SER A 49 6.76 -7.15 14.85
N ASP A 50 6.53 -8.06 13.90
CA ASP A 50 5.55 -7.80 12.85
C ASP A 50 4.12 -8.00 13.37
N GLU A 51 3.25 -7.06 12.99
CA GLU A 51 1.83 -7.11 13.31
C GLU A 51 1.03 -7.74 12.16
N PRO A 52 -0.12 -8.36 12.44
CA PRO A 52 -0.94 -8.93 11.37
C PRO A 52 -1.37 -7.85 10.40
N ARG A 53 -1.33 -8.16 9.10
CA ARG A 53 -1.73 -7.21 8.05
C ARG A 53 -3.06 -7.61 7.42
N SER A 54 -3.70 -6.63 6.81
CA SER A 54 -4.94 -6.81 6.05
C SER A 54 -4.92 -5.98 4.78
N ALA A 55 -5.72 -6.35 3.80
CA ALA A 55 -6.12 -5.47 2.71
C ALA A 55 -7.62 -5.18 2.84
N LEU A 56 -7.99 -3.92 2.63
CA LEU A 56 -9.38 -3.47 2.57
C LEU A 56 -9.73 -3.18 1.11
N VAL A 57 -10.87 -3.67 0.67
CA VAL A 57 -11.36 -3.53 -0.71
C VAL A 57 -12.71 -2.81 -0.68
N ALA A 58 -12.85 -1.78 -1.49
CA ALA A 58 -14.09 -1.04 -1.71
C ALA A 58 -14.49 -1.15 -3.18
N GLU A 59 -15.62 -1.79 -3.47
CA GLU A 59 -16.21 -1.76 -4.81
C GLU A 59 -17.08 -0.52 -4.95
N LEU A 60 -16.71 0.37 -5.85
CA LEU A 60 -17.37 1.65 -6.05
C LEU A 60 -18.45 1.55 -7.14
N GLU A 61 -19.48 2.38 -7.03
CA GLU A 61 -20.58 2.41 -8.02
C GLU A 61 -20.12 2.80 -9.43
N ASN A 62 -19.04 3.58 -9.55
CA ASN A 62 -18.46 4.00 -10.83
C ASN A 62 -17.64 2.91 -11.54
N GLY A 63 -17.64 1.67 -11.05
CA GLY A 63 -16.95 0.55 -11.67
C GLY A 63 -15.47 0.40 -11.30
N LEU A 64 -14.96 1.21 -10.38
CA LEU A 64 -13.64 1.02 -9.77
C LEU A 64 -13.73 0.13 -8.53
N SER A 65 -12.66 -0.61 -8.27
CA SER A 65 -12.44 -1.34 -7.03
C SER A 65 -11.12 -0.90 -6.43
N ILE A 66 -11.20 -0.20 -5.30
CA ILE A 66 -10.05 0.37 -4.59
C ILE A 66 -9.61 -0.58 -3.49
N ILE A 67 -8.33 -0.94 -3.50
CA ILE A 67 -7.75 -1.84 -2.51
C ILE A 67 -6.63 -1.11 -1.80
N THR A 68 -6.70 -0.98 -0.48
CA THR A 68 -5.62 -0.41 0.33
C THR A 68 -5.01 -1.46 1.24
N THR A 69 -3.70 -1.41 1.42
CA THR A 69 -2.99 -2.29 2.36
C THR A 69 -1.73 -1.63 2.90
N HIS A 70 -1.22 -2.16 4.01
CA HIS A 70 0.11 -1.86 4.52
C HIS A 70 0.79 -3.22 4.76
N LEU A 71 1.75 -3.57 3.90
CA LEU A 71 2.42 -4.86 3.94
C LEU A 71 3.51 -4.90 5.03
N SER A 72 3.90 -6.10 5.41
CA SER A 72 4.95 -6.36 6.40
C SER A 72 6.27 -5.71 5.99
N PHE A 73 6.99 -5.10 6.92
CA PHE A 73 8.36 -4.65 6.69
C PHE A 73 9.37 -5.81 6.64
N VAL A 74 8.96 -7.04 6.99
CA VAL A 74 9.83 -8.22 6.98
C VAL A 74 10.02 -8.68 5.53
N PRO A 75 11.27 -8.71 5.00
CA PRO A 75 11.54 -9.14 3.65
C PRO A 75 11.00 -10.53 3.34
N GLY A 76 10.36 -10.69 2.19
CA GLY A 76 9.74 -11.94 1.76
C GLY A 76 8.31 -12.10 2.28
N LYS A 77 8.00 -11.65 3.50
CA LYS A 77 6.62 -11.66 4.00
C LYS A 77 5.75 -10.72 3.18
N ASN A 78 6.18 -9.48 2.96
CA ASN A 78 5.51 -8.53 2.04
C ASN A 78 5.25 -9.14 0.66
N VAL A 79 6.21 -9.87 0.08
CA VAL A 79 6.05 -10.54 -1.23
C VAL A 79 4.91 -11.56 -1.17
N THR A 80 4.87 -12.42 -0.16
CA THR A 80 3.80 -13.41 -0.01
C THR A 80 2.43 -12.76 0.20
N GLN A 81 2.39 -11.65 0.95
CA GLN A 81 1.16 -10.90 1.19
C GLN A 81 0.66 -10.22 -0.09
N LEU A 82 1.55 -9.57 -0.87
CA LEU A 82 1.21 -8.97 -2.16
C LEU A 82 0.66 -10.03 -3.12
N ARG A 83 1.34 -11.17 -3.27
CA ARG A 83 0.87 -12.28 -4.12
C ARG A 83 -0.50 -12.81 -3.69
N LYS A 84 -0.76 -12.87 -2.38
CA LYS A 84 -2.08 -13.28 -1.84
C LYS A 84 -3.17 -12.31 -2.26
N ILE A 85 -2.91 -10.99 -2.22
CA ILE A 85 -3.85 -9.97 -2.69
C ILE A 85 -4.09 -10.17 -4.19
N ILE A 86 -3.03 -10.15 -5.01
CA ILE A 86 -3.14 -10.25 -6.48
C ILE A 86 -3.89 -11.51 -6.92
N LYS A 87 -3.67 -12.65 -6.26
CA LYS A 87 -4.39 -13.90 -6.56
C LYS A 87 -5.88 -13.83 -6.20
N TRP A 88 -6.26 -13.03 -5.21
CA TRP A 88 -7.63 -12.89 -4.76
C TRP A 88 -8.43 -11.88 -5.58
N LEU A 89 -7.83 -10.76 -6.03
CA LEU A 89 -8.54 -9.68 -6.73
C LEU A 89 -9.41 -10.08 -7.94
N PRO A 90 -9.09 -11.11 -8.75
CA PRO A 90 -9.98 -11.59 -9.80
C PRO A 90 -11.38 -12.02 -9.32
N SER A 91 -11.58 -12.26 -8.01
CA SER A 91 -12.90 -12.57 -7.44
C SER A 91 -13.81 -11.35 -7.27
N ILE A 92 -13.31 -10.13 -7.53
CA ILE A 92 -14.03 -8.88 -7.34
C ILE A 92 -14.21 -8.16 -8.67
N ALA A 93 -15.40 -7.62 -8.91
CA ALA A 93 -15.73 -6.90 -10.14
C ALA A 93 -15.03 -5.52 -10.21
N GLY A 94 -15.03 -4.93 -11.41
CA GLY A 94 -14.52 -3.58 -11.65
C GLY A 94 -13.02 -3.51 -11.97
N LYS A 95 -12.56 -2.33 -12.35
CA LYS A 95 -11.15 -2.04 -12.60
C LYS A 95 -10.42 -1.88 -11.27
N HIS A 96 -9.33 -2.63 -11.08
CA HIS A 96 -8.62 -2.70 -9.80
C HIS A 96 -7.55 -1.62 -9.68
N ILE A 97 -7.54 -0.93 -8.54
CA ILE A 97 -6.46 -0.04 -8.11
C ILE A 97 -5.99 -0.51 -6.74
N LEU A 98 -4.77 -1.02 -6.65
CA LEU A 98 -4.15 -1.48 -5.40
C LEU A 98 -3.15 -0.44 -4.91
N THR A 99 -3.33 0.08 -3.70
CA THR A 99 -2.56 1.19 -3.16
C THR A 99 -2.10 0.97 -1.71
N GLY A 100 -1.05 1.70 -1.31
CA GLY A 100 -0.58 1.79 0.07
C GLY A 100 0.92 1.53 0.20
N ASP A 101 1.40 1.38 1.44
CA ASP A 101 2.80 1.07 1.75
C ASP A 101 3.04 -0.44 1.62
N PHE A 102 3.85 -0.82 0.63
CA PHE A 102 4.14 -2.22 0.36
C PHE A 102 5.45 -2.69 1.01
N ASN A 103 6.24 -1.79 1.59
CA ASN A 103 7.57 -2.10 2.11
C ASN A 103 8.46 -2.84 1.09
N LEU A 104 8.23 -2.60 -0.21
CA LEU A 104 8.96 -3.21 -1.31
C LEU A 104 9.69 -2.11 -2.08
N PRO A 105 11.03 -2.02 -2.01
CA PRO A 105 11.74 -0.89 -2.60
C PRO A 105 11.83 -0.96 -4.13
N TRP A 106 12.01 0.19 -4.77
CA TRP A 106 12.54 0.32 -6.15
C TRP A 106 11.74 -0.42 -7.24
N GLY A 107 10.43 -0.21 -7.28
CA GLY A 107 9.53 -0.82 -8.26
C GLY A 107 9.34 -2.34 -8.11
N LEU A 108 9.83 -2.95 -7.03
CA LEU A 108 9.68 -4.40 -6.83
C LEU A 108 8.21 -4.83 -6.76
N ALA A 109 7.34 -3.99 -6.22
CA ALA A 109 5.90 -4.25 -6.19
C ALA A 109 5.31 -4.45 -7.59
N ALA A 110 5.62 -3.55 -8.53
CA ALA A 110 5.19 -3.65 -9.93
C ALA A 110 5.75 -4.91 -10.60
N LYS A 111 7.05 -5.19 -10.41
CA LYS A 111 7.71 -6.40 -10.94
C LYS A 111 7.10 -7.70 -10.43
N ILE A 112 6.80 -7.78 -9.13
CA ILE A 112 6.24 -8.98 -8.48
C ILE A 112 4.78 -9.20 -8.89
N SER A 113 4.00 -8.13 -8.97
CA SER A 113 2.58 -8.20 -9.33
C SER A 113 2.34 -8.37 -10.83
N GLY A 114 3.27 -7.91 -11.67
CA GLY A 114 3.07 -7.76 -13.11
C GLY A 114 2.11 -6.61 -13.45
N TRP A 115 1.80 -5.73 -12.49
CA TRP A 115 0.90 -4.60 -12.66
C TRP A 115 1.70 -3.33 -12.94
N ARG A 116 1.06 -2.35 -13.56
CA ARG A 116 1.67 -1.04 -13.84
C ARG A 116 1.67 -0.20 -12.58
N ASP A 117 2.79 0.45 -12.32
CA ASP A 117 2.88 1.52 -11.34
C ASP A 117 2.36 2.81 -11.95
N LEU A 118 1.27 3.32 -11.39
CA LEU A 118 0.58 4.50 -11.88
C LEU A 118 1.19 5.80 -11.34
N ALA A 119 2.07 5.73 -10.34
CA ALA A 119 2.72 6.91 -9.78
C ALA A 119 4.15 6.59 -9.27
N PRO A 120 5.06 6.19 -10.17
CA PRO A 120 6.40 5.77 -9.79
C PRO A 120 7.21 6.93 -9.18
N GLY A 121 7.90 6.66 -8.08
CA GLY A 121 8.89 7.55 -7.50
C GLY A 121 9.09 7.41 -5.98
N ALA A 122 10.17 8.00 -5.49
CA ALA A 122 10.55 7.88 -4.08
C ALA A 122 9.61 8.65 -3.14
N THR A 123 9.14 7.96 -2.10
CA THR A 123 8.23 8.49 -1.08
C THR A 123 8.86 8.51 0.31
N TYR A 124 9.93 7.75 0.52
CA TYR A 124 10.62 7.60 1.81
C TYR A 124 12.13 7.88 1.70
N PRO A 125 12.76 8.46 2.75
CA PRO A 125 12.12 9.23 3.81
C PRO A 125 11.62 10.57 3.26
N SER A 126 10.53 11.11 3.80
CA SER A 126 9.79 12.21 3.19
C SER A 126 10.58 13.51 3.03
N TRP A 127 11.54 13.78 3.92
CA TRP A 127 12.42 14.96 3.88
C TRP A 127 13.54 14.84 2.82
N LYS A 128 13.96 13.63 2.46
CA LYS A 128 14.98 13.37 1.43
C LYS A 128 14.70 12.04 0.72
N PRO A 129 13.63 11.97 -0.11
CA PRO A 129 13.18 10.69 -0.64
C PRO A 129 14.19 10.09 -1.59
N ASN A 130 14.47 8.82 -1.38
CA ASN A 130 15.35 8.02 -2.21
C ASN A 130 14.89 6.55 -2.32
N ILE A 131 13.84 6.17 -1.60
CA ILE A 131 13.24 4.85 -1.61
C ILE A 131 11.75 5.00 -1.92
N GLU A 132 11.26 4.12 -2.78
CA GLU A 132 9.86 3.97 -3.13
C GLU A 132 9.30 2.80 -2.33
N PHE A 133 8.39 3.08 -1.40
CA PHE A 133 7.67 2.05 -0.64
C PHE A 133 6.17 2.10 -0.87
N ASP A 134 5.64 3.27 -1.23
CA ASP A 134 4.22 3.48 -1.48
C ASP A 134 3.93 3.37 -2.97
N TYR A 135 2.88 2.65 -3.31
CA TYR A 135 2.52 2.36 -4.69
C TYR A 135 1.05 2.66 -4.95
N ILE A 136 0.74 2.99 -6.21
CA ILE A 136 -0.61 2.88 -6.78
C ILE A 136 -0.48 1.99 -8.02
N LEU A 137 -0.92 0.74 -7.91
CA LEU A 137 -0.81 -0.25 -8.98
C LEU A 137 -2.15 -0.50 -9.67
N SER A 138 -2.12 -0.72 -10.98
CA SER A 138 -3.26 -1.25 -11.73
C SER A 138 -2.84 -2.14 -12.90
N LYS A 139 -3.67 -3.13 -13.21
CA LYS A 139 -3.61 -3.90 -14.47
C LYS A 139 -4.65 -3.45 -15.50
N ASP A 140 -5.60 -2.61 -15.09
CA ASP A 140 -6.78 -2.22 -15.89
C ASP A 140 -6.74 -0.75 -16.34
N ILE A 141 -5.79 0.02 -15.81
CA ILE A 141 -5.54 1.43 -16.15
C ILE A 141 -4.10 1.54 -16.65
N ASP A 142 -3.90 2.22 -17.77
CA ASP A 142 -2.58 2.47 -18.35
C ASP A 142 -1.98 3.78 -17.82
N VAL A 143 -0.65 3.86 -17.88
CA VAL A 143 0.12 4.99 -17.30
C VAL A 143 -0.12 6.31 -18.00
N ASP A 144 -0.56 6.29 -19.26
CA ASP A 144 -0.94 7.46 -20.06
C ASP A 144 -2.36 7.96 -19.75
N GLN A 145 -3.17 7.15 -19.06
CA GLN A 145 -4.53 7.50 -18.62
C GLN A 145 -4.54 8.19 -17.25
N VAL A 146 -3.37 8.50 -16.69
CA VAL A 146 -3.26 9.09 -15.36
C VAL A 146 -2.25 10.22 -15.32
N LYS A 147 -2.51 11.17 -14.44
CA LYS A 147 -1.55 12.20 -14.01
C LYS A 147 -1.12 11.89 -12.58
N PRO A 148 0.10 11.36 -12.35
CA PRO A 148 0.62 11.12 -11.02
C PRO A 148 1.12 12.39 -10.35
N LEU A 149 1.05 12.40 -9.02
CA LEU A 149 1.62 13.45 -8.19
C LEU A 149 2.13 12.85 -6.86
N ILE A 150 3.43 13.02 -6.61
CA ILE A 150 4.06 12.83 -5.31
C ILE A 150 4.07 14.17 -4.59
N HIS A 151 3.41 14.24 -3.45
CA HIS A 151 3.24 15.49 -2.69
C HIS A 151 4.51 15.87 -1.95
N LYS A 152 4.71 17.17 -1.73
CA LYS A 152 5.81 17.66 -0.89
C LYS A 152 5.61 17.25 0.57
N HIS A 153 6.71 17.08 1.29
CA HIS A 153 6.68 16.84 2.73
C HIS A 153 6.21 18.09 3.48
N ASN A 154 5.20 17.91 4.35
CA ASN A 154 4.59 18.97 5.16
C ASN A 154 4.73 18.72 6.68
N GLY A 155 5.69 17.89 7.12
CA GLY A 155 5.93 17.62 8.55
C GLY A 155 4.99 16.61 9.22
N LEU A 156 4.05 16.00 8.49
CA LEU A 156 3.03 15.11 9.05
C LEU A 156 3.46 13.63 9.13
N SER A 157 4.32 13.19 8.22
CA SER A 157 4.74 11.79 8.09
C SER A 157 6.15 11.71 7.52
N ASP A 158 6.84 10.62 7.83
CA ASP A 158 8.10 10.17 7.24
C ASP A 158 7.92 9.58 5.83
N HIS A 159 6.69 9.43 5.34
CA HIS A 159 6.36 9.15 3.94
C HIS A 159 5.73 10.37 3.25
N ARG A 160 5.93 10.48 1.93
CA ARG A 160 5.22 11.46 1.08
C ARG A 160 3.90 10.87 0.61
N ALA A 161 2.85 11.70 0.61
CA ALA A 161 1.57 11.29 0.04
C ALA A 161 1.68 11.12 -1.48
N LEU A 162 0.94 10.15 -2.00
CA LEU A 162 0.87 9.78 -3.41
C LEU A 162 -0.56 9.93 -3.92
N SER A 163 -0.73 10.44 -5.14
CA SER A 163 -2.05 10.55 -5.77
C SER A 163 -1.97 10.39 -7.29
N ILE A 164 -3.07 9.94 -7.89
CA ILE A 164 -3.28 9.95 -9.34
C ILE A 164 -4.59 10.67 -9.66
N THR A 165 -4.63 11.34 -10.81
CA THR A 165 -5.87 11.79 -11.45
C THR A 165 -6.07 10.96 -12.71
N ILE A 166 -7.17 10.21 -12.79
CA ILE A 166 -7.54 9.46 -14.01
C ILE A 166 -8.11 10.46 -15.03
N THR A 167 -7.62 10.41 -16.26
CA THR A 167 -8.01 11.29 -17.37
C THR A 167 -8.96 10.62 -18.33
#